data_AF-A0A183PD81-F1
#
_entry.id   AF-A0A183PD81-F1
#
_cell.length_a   1.000
_cell.length_b   1.000
_cell.length_c   1.000
_cell.angle_alpha   90.00
_cell.angle_beta   90.00
_cell.angle_gamma   90.00
#
_symmetry.space_group_name_H-M   'P 1'
#
loop_
_entity.id
_entity.type
_entity.pdbx_description
1 polymer ?
#
loop_
_entity_poly.entity_id
_entity_poly.type
_entity_poly.pdbx_seq_one_letter_code
_entity_poly.pdbx_strand_id
1 'polypeptide(L)'
;MTADLTDESLFPIAILIDELRNEEMQTRLASIRKLTTIALALGPERTRTELVPFLTDTIYDEDEVLREMAKQLADFVPLVGGPEYVHCLLPPLEGLASAEETVVRDKAVETLRTLAPSFSPKDLETHFLPLIKRLATGDWFTSRTSACGLFSVIYRQSSTAVRAELRRAFKQLCTDDTPMVRRAAANRLGELARCLELDALRSDLLPLLPPLSQQDDQDSVRLLGVNASVDFAEVLPTEDVLTHIIPLIRGAAEDKSWRVRYQLADHITDLQAAVKPQLAGQHLVDVYQILLKDPEGEVRAAAAGKLKKFASSLAPDIRESVIMKTLLPIIREMVGETNLQVKTALAGVMMALAPLLGKENTLEHLLPLLLIQLKDENPDVRLNIISNLECVNQIMGITQLSQSLLPAIVELASDTKWRVRLAIIEYMPLLASQLGLQCFNERLTNLCLGWLVDDVYAVREAAVTNLRKLMDQFGVDWASSQIIPRVS
;
A
#
# COMPACT_ATOMS: atom_id res chain seq x y z
N MET A 1 53.72 1.24 -39.22
CA MET A 1 53.09 0.08 -38.56
C MET A 1 52.31 0.56 -37.34
N THR A 2 51.27 1.38 -37.56
CA THR A 2 50.45 1.98 -36.49
C THR A 2 48.99 2.12 -36.93
N ALA A 3 48.49 1.16 -37.72
CA ALA A 3 47.11 1.13 -38.22
C ALA A 3 46.30 -0.09 -37.74
N ASP A 4 46.94 -1.13 -37.19
CA ASP A 4 46.27 -2.41 -36.90
C ASP A 4 45.79 -2.59 -35.44
N LEU A 5 46.18 -1.72 -34.50
CA LEU A 5 45.81 -1.89 -33.08
C LEU A 5 44.43 -1.32 -32.71
N THR A 6 43.82 -0.52 -33.59
CA THR A 6 42.46 0.02 -33.37
C THR A 6 41.37 -0.96 -33.80
N ASP A 7 41.65 -1.85 -34.75
CA ASP A 7 40.64 -2.70 -35.40
C ASP A 7 40.26 -3.93 -34.57
N GLU A 8 41.21 -4.52 -33.82
CA GLU A 8 40.94 -5.68 -32.94
C GLU A 8 40.06 -5.33 -31.73
N SER A 9 40.02 -4.06 -31.30
CA SER A 9 39.18 -3.61 -30.18
C SER A 9 37.69 -3.46 -30.55
N LEU A 10 37.38 -3.39 -31.85
CA LEU A 10 36.03 -3.18 -32.38
C LEU A 10 35.31 -4.49 -32.74
N PHE A 11 36.06 -5.58 -32.92
CA PHE A 11 35.51 -6.88 -33.33
C PHE A 11 34.50 -7.47 -32.32
N PRO A 12 34.72 -7.42 -30.99
CA PRO A 12 33.71 -7.86 -30.01
C PRO A 12 32.47 -6.97 -29.99
N ILE A 13 32.61 -5.69 -30.36
CA ILE A 13 31.51 -4.72 -30.40
C ILE A 13 30.64 -4.96 -31.64
N ALA A 14 31.26 -5.27 -32.79
CA ALA A 14 30.53 -5.65 -34.00
C ALA A 14 29.69 -6.91 -33.79
N ILE A 15 30.23 -7.92 -33.08
CA ILE A 15 29.49 -9.13 -32.70
C ILE A 15 28.31 -8.77 -31.78
N LEU A 16 28.51 -7.95 -30.76
CA LEU A 16 27.42 -7.55 -29.85
C LEU A 16 26.34 -6.71 -30.55
N ILE A 17 26.70 -5.88 -31.54
CA ILE A 17 25.75 -5.14 -32.37
C ILE A 17 24.99 -6.09 -33.31
N ASP A 18 25.66 -7.10 -33.88
CA ASP A 18 25.01 -8.14 -34.66
C ASP A 18 24.08 -9.01 -33.80
N GLU A 19 24.45 -9.31 -32.55
CA GLU A 19 23.60 -10.02 -31.60
C GLU A 19 22.32 -9.24 -31.23
N LEU A 20 22.35 -7.91 -31.26
CA LEU A 20 21.16 -7.08 -31.10
C LEU A 20 20.17 -7.21 -32.27
N ARG A 21 20.62 -7.68 -33.43
CA ARG A 21 19.80 -7.95 -34.62
C ARG A 21 19.50 -9.44 -34.82
N ASN A 22 19.84 -10.28 -33.84
CA ASN A 22 19.67 -11.72 -33.95
C ASN A 22 18.19 -12.10 -34.01
N GLU A 23 17.85 -13.15 -34.76
CA GLU A 23 16.47 -13.66 -34.86
C GLU A 23 15.95 -14.21 -33.53
N GLU A 24 16.82 -14.74 -32.67
CA GLU A 24 16.46 -15.30 -31.38
C GLU A 24 16.29 -14.23 -30.30
N MET A 25 15.09 -14.14 -29.71
CA MET A 25 14.76 -13.20 -28.62
C MET A 25 15.76 -13.28 -27.45
N GLN A 26 16.14 -14.49 -27.02
CA GLN A 26 17.01 -14.68 -25.86
C GLN A 26 18.41 -14.08 -26.08
N THR A 27 18.90 -14.15 -27.32
CA THR A 27 20.18 -13.58 -27.73
C THR A 27 20.11 -12.06 -27.77
N ARG A 28 19.02 -11.48 -28.32
CA ARG A 28 18.78 -10.03 -28.28
C ARG A 28 18.68 -9.53 -26.83
N LEU A 29 17.91 -10.22 -25.99
CA LEU A 29 17.74 -9.87 -24.57
C LEU A 29 19.05 -9.92 -23.78
N ALA A 30 19.86 -10.97 -23.99
CA ALA A 30 21.17 -11.08 -23.36
C ALA A 30 22.12 -9.94 -23.77
N SER A 31 22.01 -9.49 -25.02
CA SER A 31 22.75 -8.34 -25.55
C SER A 31 22.26 -7.02 -24.95
N ILE A 32 20.94 -6.83 -24.86
CA ILE A 32 20.33 -5.66 -24.23
C ILE A 32 20.76 -5.52 -22.77
N ARG A 33 20.84 -6.62 -22.01
CA ARG A 33 21.36 -6.62 -20.62
C ARG A 33 22.82 -6.16 -20.50
N LYS A 34 23.58 -6.16 -21.60
CA LYS A 34 24.98 -5.72 -21.66
C LYS A 34 25.14 -4.36 -22.35
N LEU A 35 24.06 -3.62 -22.56
CA LEU A 35 24.07 -2.32 -23.23
C LEU A 35 25.04 -1.32 -22.61
N THR A 36 25.15 -1.30 -21.27
CA THR A 36 26.12 -0.45 -20.56
C THR A 36 27.57 -0.78 -20.91
N THR A 37 27.91 -2.07 -21.02
CA THR A 37 29.23 -2.53 -21.45
C THR A 37 29.53 -2.14 -22.89
N ILE A 38 28.53 -2.28 -23.78
CA ILE A 38 28.66 -1.89 -25.20
C ILE A 38 28.93 -0.38 -25.30
N ALA A 39 28.14 0.44 -24.60
CA ALA A 39 28.30 1.89 -24.61
C ALA A 39 29.64 2.35 -23.99
N LEU A 40 30.10 1.70 -22.91
CA LEU A 40 31.43 1.94 -22.34
C LEU A 40 32.55 1.67 -23.35
N ALA A 41 32.44 0.60 -24.13
CA ALA A 41 33.45 0.23 -25.12
C ALA A 41 33.43 1.14 -26.36
N LEU A 42 32.25 1.59 -26.80
CA LEU A 42 32.08 2.56 -27.89
C LEU A 42 32.57 3.96 -27.53
N GLY A 43 32.46 4.31 -26.25
CA GLY A 43 32.71 5.65 -25.74
C GLY A 43 31.54 6.61 -26.01
N PRO A 44 31.55 7.81 -25.40
CA PRO A 44 30.40 8.71 -25.40
C PRO A 44 29.94 9.21 -26.77
N GLU A 45 30.89 9.54 -27.65
CA GLU A 45 30.56 10.11 -28.96
C GLU A 45 29.82 9.10 -29.84
N ARG A 46 30.37 7.89 -30.00
CA ARG A 46 29.77 6.82 -30.81
C ARG A 46 28.51 6.26 -30.16
N THR A 47 28.42 6.26 -28.83
CA THR A 47 27.18 5.91 -28.14
C THR A 47 26.04 6.83 -28.59
N ARG A 48 26.29 8.14 -28.71
CA ARG A 48 25.27 9.10 -29.16
C ARG A 48 24.96 9.02 -30.65
N THR A 49 25.96 8.81 -31.50
CA THR A 49 25.81 8.90 -32.96
C THR A 49 25.46 7.57 -33.63
N GLU A 50 25.75 6.44 -32.99
CA GLU A 50 25.53 5.09 -33.54
C GLU A 50 24.54 4.30 -32.67
N LEU A 51 24.85 4.08 -31.39
CA LEU A 51 24.07 3.17 -30.54
C LEU A 51 22.68 3.72 -30.22
N VAL A 52 22.56 4.98 -29.82
CA VAL A 52 21.27 5.60 -29.47
C VAL A 52 20.31 5.65 -30.67
N PRO A 53 20.73 6.07 -31.88
CA PRO A 53 19.89 5.97 -33.08
C PRO A 53 19.46 4.53 -33.36
N PHE A 54 20.38 3.56 -33.26
CA PHE A 54 20.04 2.15 -33.43
C PHE A 54 18.96 1.66 -32.45
N LEU A 55 19.06 2.04 -31.17
CA LEU A 55 18.04 1.71 -30.16
C LEU A 55 16.70 2.39 -30.45
N THR A 56 16.73 3.59 -31.04
CA THR A 56 15.52 4.33 -31.44
C THR A 56 14.81 3.65 -32.59
N ASP A 57 15.55 3.07 -33.54
CA ASP A 57 14.98 2.33 -34.67
C ASP A 57 14.48 0.92 -34.26
N THR A 58 14.99 0.38 -33.15
CA THR A 58 14.69 -0.98 -32.65
C THR A 58 13.56 -0.99 -31.59
N ILE A 59 12.70 0.03 -31.56
CA ILE A 59 11.56 0.10 -30.62
C ILE A 59 10.40 -0.85 -30.96
N TYR A 60 10.52 -1.60 -32.06
CA TYR A 60 9.54 -2.59 -32.54
C TYR A 60 10.03 -4.02 -32.32
N ASP A 61 10.37 -4.36 -31.08
CA ASP A 61 10.83 -5.68 -30.65
C ASP A 61 9.85 -6.30 -29.63
N GLU A 62 10.19 -7.46 -29.08
CA GLU A 62 9.40 -8.17 -28.09
C GLU A 62 9.41 -7.45 -26.73
N ASP A 63 8.28 -7.47 -26.00
CA ASP A 63 8.05 -6.64 -24.81
C ASP A 63 9.12 -6.82 -23.71
N GLU A 64 9.67 -8.03 -23.54
CA GLU A 64 10.72 -8.29 -22.56
C GLU A 64 12.03 -7.56 -22.93
N VAL A 65 12.35 -7.52 -24.22
CA VAL A 65 13.53 -6.82 -24.77
C VAL A 65 13.34 -5.31 -24.62
N LEU A 66 12.18 -4.78 -24.99
CA LEU A 66 11.86 -3.36 -24.89
C LEU A 66 11.86 -2.86 -23.43
N ARG A 67 11.30 -3.64 -22.51
CA ARG A 67 11.30 -3.33 -21.08
C ARG A 67 12.72 -3.30 -20.51
N GLU A 68 13.56 -4.27 -20.87
CA GLU A 68 14.95 -4.26 -20.41
C GLU A 68 15.75 -3.12 -21.05
N MET A 69 15.49 -2.78 -22.32
CA MET A 69 16.07 -1.61 -22.97
C MET A 69 15.73 -0.32 -22.20
N ALA A 70 14.45 -0.08 -21.92
CA ALA A 70 14.01 1.08 -21.14
C ALA A 70 14.72 1.18 -19.79
N LYS A 71 14.92 0.04 -19.11
CA LYS A 71 15.61 -0.02 -17.82
C LYS A 71 17.10 0.32 -17.94
N GLN A 72 17.80 -0.22 -18.93
CA GLN A 72 19.24 0.03 -19.11
C GLN A 72 19.54 1.50 -19.39
N LEU A 73 18.65 2.20 -20.12
CA LEU A 73 18.79 3.62 -20.44
C LEU A 73 18.78 4.55 -19.21
N ALA A 74 18.38 4.08 -18.02
CA ALA A 74 18.43 4.89 -16.79
C ALA A 74 19.87 5.24 -16.37
N ASP A 75 20.83 4.33 -16.61
CA ASP A 75 22.22 4.49 -16.20
C ASP A 75 23.10 5.08 -17.32
N PHE A 76 22.49 5.55 -18.41
CA PHE A 76 23.23 5.97 -19.62
C PHE A 76 23.79 7.39 -19.55
N VAL A 77 23.45 8.21 -18.54
CA VAL A 77 23.91 9.62 -18.46
C VAL A 77 25.43 9.74 -18.57
N PRO A 78 26.26 8.99 -17.80
CA PRO A 78 27.71 9.04 -17.96
C PRO A 78 28.17 8.50 -19.31
N LEU A 79 27.46 7.50 -19.84
CA LEU A 79 27.80 6.78 -21.07
C LEU A 79 27.56 7.62 -22.32
N VAL A 80 26.67 8.60 -22.26
CA VAL A 80 26.47 9.59 -23.33
C VAL A 80 27.30 10.86 -23.14
N GLY A 81 28.19 10.91 -22.15
CA GLY A 81 29.08 12.07 -21.92
C GLY A 81 28.55 13.09 -20.92
N GLY A 82 27.59 12.70 -20.07
CA GLY A 82 27.12 13.48 -18.95
C GLY A 82 25.86 14.32 -19.22
N PRO A 83 25.48 15.17 -18.25
CA PRO A 83 24.28 16.01 -18.28
C PRO A 83 24.09 16.86 -19.54
N GLU A 84 25.17 17.32 -20.19
CA GLU A 84 25.07 18.14 -21.42
C GLU A 84 24.42 17.39 -22.58
N TYR A 85 24.55 16.06 -22.62
CA TYR A 85 24.09 15.22 -23.73
C TYR A 85 22.92 14.32 -23.37
N VAL A 86 22.37 14.39 -22.16
CA VAL A 86 21.28 13.52 -21.69
C VAL A 86 20.04 13.57 -22.59
N HIS A 87 19.81 14.70 -23.27
CA HIS A 87 18.70 14.87 -24.21
C HIS A 87 18.71 13.88 -25.38
N CYS A 88 19.85 13.29 -25.74
CA CYS A 88 19.92 12.29 -26.80
C CYS A 88 19.21 10.97 -26.41
N LEU A 89 18.96 10.72 -25.12
CA LEU A 89 18.25 9.52 -24.65
C LEU A 89 16.73 9.65 -24.77
N LEU A 90 16.20 10.84 -25.05
CA LEU A 90 14.77 11.08 -25.13
C LEU A 90 14.07 10.37 -26.29
N PRO A 91 14.59 10.35 -27.54
CA PRO A 91 13.94 9.69 -28.67
C PRO A 91 13.62 8.20 -28.46
N PRO A 92 14.55 7.32 -28.03
CA PRO A 92 14.21 5.91 -27.81
C PRO A 92 13.21 5.76 -26.66
N LEU A 93 13.34 6.53 -25.58
CA LEU A 93 12.40 6.49 -24.45
C LEU A 93 11.00 7.00 -24.81
N GLU A 94 10.88 7.96 -25.71
CA GLU A 94 9.59 8.45 -26.22
C GLU A 94 8.87 7.37 -27.03
N GLY A 95 9.61 6.64 -27.87
CA GLY A 95 9.10 5.47 -28.59
C GLY A 95 8.60 4.38 -27.63
N LEU A 96 9.42 4.01 -26.65
CA LEU A 96 9.07 3.01 -25.63
C LEU A 96 7.90 3.46 -24.74
N ALA A 97 7.80 4.76 -24.42
CA ALA A 97 6.66 5.33 -23.69
C ALA A 97 5.36 5.32 -24.50
N SER A 98 5.42 5.07 -25.81
CA SER A 98 4.26 4.97 -26.71
C SER A 98 3.88 3.53 -27.06
N ALA A 99 4.62 2.53 -26.55
CA ALA A 99 4.42 1.11 -26.83
C ALA A 99 3.01 0.62 -26.41
N GLU A 100 2.53 -0.47 -27.02
CA GLU A 100 1.22 -1.06 -26.71
C GLU A 100 1.18 -1.72 -25.33
N GLU A 101 2.29 -2.33 -24.91
CA GLU A 101 2.38 -3.03 -23.63
C GLU A 101 2.61 -2.06 -22.47
N THR A 102 1.79 -2.20 -21.42
CA THR A 102 1.79 -1.28 -20.28
C THR A 102 3.07 -1.38 -19.46
N VAL A 103 3.62 -2.59 -19.30
CA VAL A 103 4.85 -2.77 -18.51
C VAL A 103 6.09 -2.13 -19.16
N VAL A 104 6.09 -2.00 -20.49
CA VAL A 104 7.14 -1.28 -21.24
C VAL A 104 6.99 0.23 -21.04
N ARG A 105 5.77 0.76 -21.21
CA ARG A 105 5.49 2.18 -21.01
C ARG A 105 5.81 2.65 -19.60
N ASP A 106 5.38 1.90 -18.59
CA ASP A 106 5.61 2.25 -17.19
C ASP A 106 7.10 2.31 -16.87
N LYS A 107 7.90 1.36 -17.39
CA LYS A 107 9.35 1.39 -17.22
C LYS A 107 10.00 2.55 -17.99
N ALA A 108 9.55 2.86 -19.20
CA ALA A 108 10.04 4.01 -19.96
C ALA A 108 9.77 5.34 -19.23
N VAL A 109 8.56 5.51 -18.69
CA VAL A 109 8.19 6.68 -17.87
C VAL A 109 9.04 6.74 -16.59
N GLU A 110 9.24 5.63 -15.88
CA GLU A 110 10.12 5.56 -14.71
C GLU A 110 11.56 6.01 -15.05
N THR A 111 12.11 5.54 -16.17
CA THR A 111 13.42 5.95 -16.66
C THR A 111 13.46 7.43 -17.00
N LEU A 112 12.48 7.96 -17.76
CA LEU A 112 12.38 9.39 -18.07
C LEU A 112 12.34 10.25 -16.79
N ARG A 113 11.61 9.82 -15.77
CA ARG A 113 11.55 10.49 -14.46
C ARG A 113 12.89 10.48 -13.74
N THR A 114 13.65 9.39 -13.87
CA THR A 114 14.99 9.23 -13.28
C THR A 114 16.03 10.10 -13.99
N LEU A 115 15.89 10.30 -15.31
CA LEU A 115 16.78 11.14 -16.10
C LEU A 115 16.53 12.63 -15.90
N ALA A 116 15.29 13.05 -15.63
CA ALA A 116 14.93 14.47 -15.57
C ALA A 116 15.78 15.34 -14.64
N PRO A 117 16.20 14.91 -13.43
CA PRO A 117 17.13 15.66 -12.59
C PRO A 117 18.52 15.90 -13.19
N SER A 118 18.90 15.15 -14.24
CA SER A 118 20.17 15.32 -14.95
C SER A 118 20.13 16.40 -16.02
N PHE A 119 18.96 16.98 -16.31
CA PHE A 119 18.83 18.06 -17.29
C PHE A 119 19.08 19.43 -16.63
N SER A 120 19.67 20.36 -17.37
CA SER A 120 19.66 21.76 -16.96
C SER A 120 18.24 22.36 -17.10
N PRO A 121 17.87 23.43 -16.38
CA PRO A 121 16.57 24.09 -16.56
C PRO A 121 16.29 24.51 -18.00
N LYS A 122 17.34 24.93 -18.74
CA LYS A 122 17.22 25.28 -20.16
C LYS A 122 16.92 24.05 -21.03
N ASP A 123 17.55 22.92 -20.75
CA ASP A 123 17.36 21.70 -21.53
C ASP A 123 16.02 21.02 -21.23
N LEU A 124 15.50 21.18 -20.01
CA LEU A 124 14.13 20.79 -19.69
C LEU A 124 13.12 21.52 -20.58
N GLU A 125 13.27 22.83 -20.76
CA GLU A 125 12.38 23.61 -21.63
C GLU A 125 12.60 23.32 -23.12
N THR A 126 13.86 23.12 -23.53
CA THR A 126 14.24 22.97 -24.95
C THR A 126 13.96 21.56 -25.48
N HIS A 127 14.09 20.52 -24.65
CA HIS A 127 14.03 19.12 -25.09
C HIS A 127 12.96 18.31 -24.38
N PHE A 128 12.89 18.37 -23.04
CA PHE A 128 11.98 17.52 -22.26
C PHE A 128 10.52 17.96 -22.38
N LEU A 129 10.26 19.27 -22.34
CA LEU A 129 8.91 19.83 -22.50
C LEU A 129 8.29 19.49 -23.87
N PRO A 130 8.99 19.63 -25.02
CA PRO A 130 8.49 19.14 -26.30
C PRO A 130 8.13 17.66 -26.31
N LEU A 131 8.89 16.79 -25.63
CA LEU A 131 8.54 15.37 -25.49
C LEU A 131 7.21 15.21 -24.74
N ILE A 132 7.03 15.88 -23.60
CA ILE A 132 5.75 15.82 -22.86
C ILE A 132 4.59 16.28 -23.74
N LYS A 133 4.77 17.34 -24.52
CA LYS A 133 3.73 17.84 -25.43
C LYS A 133 3.37 16.82 -26.50
N ARG A 134 4.37 16.23 -27.18
CA ARG A 134 4.15 15.21 -28.21
C ARG A 134 3.42 13.99 -27.65
N LEU A 135 3.80 13.52 -26.47
CA LEU A 135 3.10 12.43 -25.80
C LEU A 135 1.67 12.82 -25.41
N ALA A 136 1.47 14.02 -24.84
CA ALA A 136 0.16 14.48 -24.37
C ALA A 136 -0.85 14.75 -25.51
N THR A 137 -0.37 15.10 -26.70
CA THR A 137 -1.21 15.34 -27.88
C THR A 137 -1.12 14.23 -28.92
N GLY A 138 -0.54 13.08 -28.57
CA GLY A 138 -0.41 11.95 -29.48
C GLY A 138 -1.77 11.36 -29.86
N ASP A 139 -1.88 10.84 -31.07
CA ASP A 139 -3.12 10.25 -31.60
C ASP A 139 -3.58 9.05 -30.76
N TRP A 140 -2.63 8.24 -30.30
CA TRP A 140 -2.88 7.04 -29.50
C TRP A 140 -2.99 7.35 -28.01
N PHE A 141 -3.95 6.74 -27.34
CA PHE A 141 -4.15 6.93 -25.90
C PHE A 141 -2.96 6.43 -25.06
N THR A 142 -2.15 5.51 -25.60
CA THR A 142 -0.97 4.93 -24.92
C THR A 142 0.08 6.00 -24.60
N SER A 143 0.40 6.87 -25.56
CA SER A 143 1.34 7.98 -25.35
C SER A 143 0.76 9.04 -24.41
N ARG A 144 -0.53 9.38 -24.56
CA ARG A 144 -1.22 10.34 -23.66
C ARG A 144 -1.28 9.85 -22.21
N THR A 145 -1.45 8.54 -22.01
CA THR A 145 -1.37 7.89 -20.69
C THR A 145 0.02 8.06 -20.08
N SER A 146 1.08 7.80 -20.85
CA SER A 146 2.47 7.99 -20.39
C SER A 146 2.80 9.43 -20.05
N ALA A 147 2.28 10.40 -20.82
CA ALA A 147 2.48 11.82 -20.58
C ALA A 147 2.07 12.24 -19.17
N CYS A 148 0.96 11.69 -18.64
CA CYS A 148 0.44 12.00 -17.31
C CYS A 148 1.50 11.83 -16.21
N GLY A 149 2.42 10.88 -16.36
CA GLY A 149 3.48 10.58 -15.40
C GLY A 149 4.70 11.50 -15.44
N LEU A 150 4.75 12.51 -16.33
CA LEU A 150 5.95 13.32 -16.55
C LEU A 150 5.82 14.78 -16.09
N PHE A 151 4.59 15.27 -15.86
CA PHE A 151 4.33 16.68 -15.56
C PHE A 151 4.97 17.17 -14.26
N SER A 152 4.77 16.43 -13.16
CA SER A 152 5.26 16.80 -11.82
C SER A 152 6.78 16.93 -11.76
N VAL A 153 7.48 16.14 -12.57
CA VAL A 153 8.93 15.98 -12.52
C VAL A 153 9.66 17.26 -12.92
N ILE A 154 9.18 17.93 -13.96
CA ILE A 154 9.82 19.15 -14.48
C ILE A 154 9.16 20.44 -13.98
N TYR A 155 7.96 20.35 -13.37
CA TYR A 155 7.15 21.52 -13.01
C TYR A 155 7.91 22.54 -12.15
N ARG A 156 8.53 22.10 -11.04
CA ARG A 156 9.22 23.00 -10.10
C ARG A 156 10.48 23.64 -10.68
N GLN A 157 11.11 23.02 -11.68
CA GLN A 157 12.35 23.54 -12.28
C GLN A 157 12.09 24.43 -13.50
N SER A 158 10.85 24.43 -14.00
CA SER A 158 10.44 25.19 -15.19
C SER A 158 10.10 26.64 -14.87
N SER A 159 10.21 27.52 -15.87
CA SER A 159 9.74 28.91 -15.80
C SER A 159 8.24 29.03 -15.60
N THR A 160 7.76 30.20 -15.16
CA THR A 160 6.33 30.47 -14.94
C THR A 160 5.47 30.24 -16.19
N ALA A 161 6.00 30.59 -17.37
CA ALA A 161 5.32 30.39 -18.65
C ALA A 161 5.13 28.90 -18.96
N VAL A 162 6.20 28.11 -18.76
CA VAL A 162 6.16 26.65 -18.96
C VAL A 162 5.27 25.97 -17.94
N ARG A 163 5.30 26.39 -16.66
CA ARG A 163 4.37 25.89 -15.63
C ARG A 163 2.91 26.10 -16.02
N ALA A 164 2.56 27.28 -16.54
CA ALA A 164 1.20 27.56 -17.02
C ALA A 164 0.79 26.67 -18.20
N GLU A 165 1.73 26.40 -19.10
CA GLU A 165 1.51 25.49 -20.23
C GLU A 165 1.33 24.04 -19.78
N LEU A 166 2.16 23.55 -18.84
CA LEU A 166 2.03 22.22 -18.24
C LEU A 166 0.66 22.04 -17.58
N ARG A 167 0.18 23.04 -16.81
CA ARG A 167 -1.16 22.98 -16.20
C ARG A 167 -2.26 22.92 -17.26
N ARG A 168 -2.13 23.68 -18.36
CA ARG A 168 -3.09 23.65 -19.47
C ARG A 168 -3.14 22.29 -20.16
N ALA A 169 -1.98 21.70 -20.46
CA ALA A 169 -1.91 20.38 -21.10
C ALA A 169 -2.42 19.27 -20.16
N PHE A 170 -2.10 19.33 -18.86
CA PHE A 170 -2.62 18.35 -17.90
C PHE A 170 -4.14 18.43 -17.75
N LYS A 171 -4.72 19.64 -17.75
CA LYS A 171 -6.19 19.83 -17.77
C LYS A 171 -6.85 19.11 -18.94
N GLN A 172 -6.25 19.16 -20.13
CA GLN A 172 -6.78 18.48 -21.31
C GLN A 172 -6.78 16.96 -21.14
N LEU A 173 -5.73 16.38 -20.53
CA LEU A 173 -5.66 14.95 -20.22
C LEU A 173 -6.72 14.52 -19.18
N CYS A 174 -7.03 15.38 -18.20
CA CYS A 174 -8.11 15.13 -17.24
C CYS A 174 -9.50 15.07 -17.87
N THR A 175 -9.69 15.70 -19.04
CA THR A 175 -10.97 15.73 -19.77
C THR A 175 -10.88 14.96 -21.10
N ASP A 176 -9.92 14.04 -21.23
CA ASP A 176 -9.74 13.25 -22.46
C ASP A 176 -10.97 12.36 -22.71
N ASP A 177 -11.34 12.19 -23.98
CA ASP A 177 -12.46 11.34 -24.38
C ASP A 177 -12.20 9.86 -24.01
N THR A 178 -10.93 9.45 -23.89
CA THR A 178 -10.54 8.09 -23.55
C THR A 178 -10.45 7.89 -22.03
N PRO A 179 -11.26 6.97 -21.45
CA PRO A 179 -11.22 6.65 -20.01
C PRO A 179 -9.83 6.31 -19.47
N MET A 180 -9.01 5.59 -20.25
CA MET A 180 -7.67 5.18 -19.83
C MET A 180 -6.75 6.38 -19.55
N VAL A 181 -6.89 7.46 -20.33
CA VAL A 181 -6.11 8.69 -20.15
C VAL A 181 -6.61 9.45 -18.93
N ARG A 182 -7.93 9.62 -18.77
CA ARG A 182 -8.50 10.27 -17.57
C ARG A 182 -8.13 9.53 -16.28
N ARG A 183 -8.15 8.20 -16.32
CA ARG A 183 -7.69 7.34 -15.22
C ARG A 183 -6.21 7.59 -14.88
N ALA A 184 -5.34 7.66 -15.89
CA ALA A 184 -3.92 7.95 -15.70
C ALA A 184 -3.69 9.38 -15.15
N ALA A 185 -4.44 10.36 -15.64
CA ALA A 185 -4.41 11.72 -15.15
C ALA A 185 -4.87 11.80 -13.68
N ALA A 186 -5.99 11.17 -13.32
CA ALA A 186 -6.47 11.09 -11.95
C ALA A 186 -5.43 10.47 -11.00
N ASN A 187 -4.74 9.41 -11.44
CA ASN A 187 -3.68 8.77 -10.67
C ASN A 187 -2.47 9.69 -10.38
N ARG A 188 -2.21 10.67 -11.25
CA ARG A 188 -1.07 11.60 -11.15
C ARG A 188 -1.45 12.98 -10.65
N LEU A 189 -2.75 13.25 -10.50
CA LEU A 189 -3.28 14.55 -10.12
C LEU A 189 -2.79 14.99 -8.74
N GLY A 190 -2.82 14.10 -7.75
CA GLY A 190 -2.36 14.38 -6.39
C GLY A 190 -0.84 14.63 -6.30
N GLU A 191 -0.05 13.85 -7.05
CA GLU A 191 1.40 14.08 -7.19
C GLU A 191 1.69 15.47 -7.76
N LEU A 192 0.99 15.87 -8.83
CA LEU A 192 1.15 17.20 -9.43
C LEU A 192 0.69 18.30 -8.47
N ALA A 193 -0.43 18.11 -7.75
CA ALA A 193 -0.95 19.08 -6.79
C ALA A 193 0.08 19.46 -5.71
N ARG A 194 0.86 18.49 -5.22
CA ARG A 194 1.97 18.73 -4.26
C ARG A 194 3.12 19.58 -4.83
N CYS A 195 3.19 19.75 -6.14
CA CYS A 195 4.21 20.58 -6.78
C CYS A 195 3.78 22.03 -7.00
N LEU A 196 2.48 22.32 -6.95
CA LEU A 196 1.92 23.62 -7.32
C LEU A 196 1.96 24.64 -6.18
N GLU A 197 2.07 25.90 -6.59
CA GLU A 197 1.79 27.06 -5.74
C GLU A 197 0.29 27.14 -5.45
N LEU A 198 -0.09 27.63 -4.25
CA LEU A 198 -1.48 27.62 -3.78
C LEU A 198 -2.47 28.29 -4.74
N ASP A 199 -2.12 29.43 -5.32
CA ASP A 199 -2.98 30.15 -6.26
C ASP A 199 -3.24 29.32 -7.52
N ALA A 200 -2.20 28.69 -8.07
CA ALA A 200 -2.31 27.82 -9.23
C ALA A 200 -3.07 26.53 -8.90
N LEU A 201 -2.85 25.95 -7.71
CA LEU A 201 -3.58 24.78 -7.24
C LEU A 201 -5.09 25.07 -7.19
N ARG A 202 -5.48 26.20 -6.59
CA ARG A 202 -6.87 26.66 -6.47
C ARG A 202 -7.51 26.95 -7.82
N SER A 203 -6.82 27.67 -8.71
CA SER A 203 -7.41 28.09 -9.98
C SER A 203 -7.42 26.99 -11.03
N ASP A 204 -6.41 26.10 -11.02
CA ASP A 204 -6.16 25.20 -12.14
C ASP A 204 -6.42 23.74 -11.85
N LEU A 205 -6.11 23.23 -10.65
CA LEU A 205 -6.17 21.79 -10.37
C LEU A 205 -7.36 21.42 -9.49
N LEU A 206 -7.70 22.24 -8.50
CA LEU A 206 -8.85 22.02 -7.62
C LEU A 206 -10.19 21.88 -8.37
N PRO A 207 -10.47 22.65 -9.44
CA PRO A 207 -11.69 22.46 -10.23
C PRO A 207 -11.75 21.13 -11.00
N LEU A 208 -10.63 20.41 -11.14
CA LEU A 208 -10.57 19.10 -11.82
C LEU A 208 -10.98 17.95 -10.91
N LEU A 209 -10.97 18.15 -9.59
CA LEU A 209 -11.32 17.09 -8.64
C LEU A 209 -12.78 16.62 -8.79
N PRO A 210 -13.82 17.48 -8.75
CA PRO A 210 -15.20 17.01 -8.86
C PRO A 210 -15.50 16.24 -10.15
N PRO A 211 -15.05 16.69 -11.34
CA PRO A 211 -15.16 15.91 -12.57
C PRO A 211 -14.59 14.50 -12.42
N LEU A 212 -13.38 14.37 -11.86
CA LEU A 212 -12.68 13.09 -11.78
C LEU A 212 -13.12 12.20 -10.62
N SER A 213 -13.64 12.74 -9.52
CA SER A 213 -13.97 11.98 -8.30
C SER A 213 -15.46 11.68 -8.13
N GLN A 214 -16.35 12.45 -8.76
CA GLN A 214 -17.81 12.29 -8.60
C GLN A 214 -18.57 12.21 -9.92
N GLN A 215 -18.16 13.00 -10.93
CA GLN A 215 -18.96 13.17 -12.15
C GLN A 215 -18.55 12.23 -13.28
N ASP A 216 -17.34 11.66 -13.23
CA ASP A 216 -16.84 10.74 -14.24
C ASP A 216 -17.75 9.50 -14.33
N ASP A 217 -18.04 9.07 -15.55
CA ASP A 217 -18.90 7.91 -15.80
C ASP A 217 -18.23 6.60 -15.34
N GLN A 218 -16.89 6.57 -15.33
CA GLN A 218 -16.10 5.39 -15.00
C GLN A 218 -15.74 5.35 -13.52
N ASP A 219 -16.15 4.28 -12.83
CA ASP A 219 -15.80 4.08 -11.42
C ASP A 219 -14.28 3.98 -11.20
N SER A 220 -13.56 3.42 -12.18
CA SER A 220 -12.10 3.29 -12.19
C SER A 220 -11.36 4.62 -12.20
N VAL A 221 -12.00 5.71 -12.66
CA VAL A 221 -11.50 7.08 -12.57
C VAL A 221 -11.89 7.69 -11.24
N ARG A 222 -13.18 7.58 -10.85
CA ARG A 222 -13.71 8.13 -9.59
C ARG A 222 -12.94 7.66 -8.36
N LEU A 223 -12.59 6.38 -8.29
CA LEU A 223 -11.79 5.86 -7.17
C LEU A 223 -10.41 6.52 -7.08
N LEU A 224 -9.76 6.85 -8.20
CA LEU A 224 -8.48 7.56 -8.18
C LEU A 224 -8.63 9.04 -7.83
N GLY A 225 -9.78 9.64 -8.15
CA GLY A 225 -10.14 10.97 -7.68
C GLY A 225 -10.27 11.05 -6.15
N VAL A 226 -10.73 9.97 -5.49
CA VAL A 226 -10.73 9.87 -4.02
C VAL A 226 -9.30 9.89 -3.48
N ASN A 227 -8.38 9.15 -4.10
CA ASN A 227 -6.96 9.15 -3.70
C ASN A 227 -6.34 10.54 -3.85
N ALA A 228 -6.59 11.21 -4.98
CA ALA A 228 -6.14 12.58 -5.19
C ALA A 228 -6.72 13.55 -4.14
N SER A 229 -7.94 13.32 -3.67
CA SER A 229 -8.56 14.17 -2.63
C SER A 229 -7.79 14.13 -1.29
N VAL A 230 -7.13 13.01 -0.97
CA VAL A 230 -6.22 12.91 0.19
C VAL A 230 -5.01 13.83 0.00
N ASP A 231 -4.35 13.74 -1.15
CA ASP A 231 -3.19 14.56 -1.48
C ASP A 231 -3.51 16.06 -1.47
N PHE A 232 -4.70 16.45 -1.94
CA PHE A 232 -5.17 17.84 -1.88
C PHE A 232 -5.43 18.29 -0.44
N ALA A 233 -6.01 17.44 0.39
CA ALA A 233 -6.25 17.76 1.80
C ALA A 233 -4.94 18.06 2.56
N GLU A 234 -3.82 17.45 2.16
CA GLU A 234 -2.51 17.70 2.79
C GLU A 234 -1.92 19.07 2.45
N VAL A 235 -2.19 19.59 1.25
CA VAL A 235 -1.56 20.82 0.73
C VAL A 235 -2.46 22.04 0.76
N LEU A 236 -3.77 21.86 0.87
CA LEU A 236 -4.75 22.94 0.93
C LEU A 236 -4.88 23.52 2.35
N PRO A 237 -5.11 24.84 2.47
CA PRO A 237 -5.58 25.46 3.70
C PRO A 237 -6.90 24.84 4.18
N THR A 238 -7.12 24.87 5.49
CA THR A 238 -8.31 24.32 6.14
C THR A 238 -9.63 24.82 5.54
N GLU A 239 -9.73 26.10 5.19
CA GLU A 239 -10.93 26.69 4.58
C GLU A 239 -11.29 26.01 3.25
N ASP A 240 -10.29 25.75 2.39
CA ASP A 240 -10.49 25.10 1.11
C ASP A 240 -10.81 23.61 1.28
N VAL A 241 -10.18 22.95 2.27
CA VAL A 241 -10.48 21.55 2.61
C VAL A 241 -11.95 21.41 3.00
N LEU A 242 -12.45 22.29 3.86
CA LEU A 242 -13.86 22.29 4.29
C LEU A 242 -14.81 22.60 3.14
N THR A 243 -14.46 23.56 2.29
CA THR A 243 -15.32 24.02 1.20
C THR A 243 -15.36 23.03 0.03
N HIS A 244 -14.24 22.38 -0.29
CA HIS A 244 -14.09 21.61 -1.51
C HIS A 244 -13.86 20.13 -1.27
N ILE A 245 -13.03 19.73 -0.30
CA ILE A 245 -12.67 18.32 -0.12
C ILE A 245 -13.72 17.55 0.69
N ILE A 246 -14.20 18.11 1.80
CA ILE A 246 -15.18 17.42 2.66
C ILE A 246 -16.48 17.06 1.91
N PRO A 247 -17.08 17.93 1.07
CA PRO A 247 -18.23 17.55 0.25
C PRO A 247 -17.92 16.43 -0.74
N LEU A 248 -16.71 16.42 -1.32
CA LEU A 248 -16.29 15.37 -2.24
C LEU A 248 -16.25 14.00 -1.55
N ILE A 249 -15.65 13.96 -0.37
CA ILE A 249 -15.52 12.76 0.46
C ILE A 249 -16.88 12.23 0.90
N ARG A 250 -17.79 13.12 1.33
CA ARG A 250 -19.14 12.72 1.71
C ARG A 250 -19.89 12.10 0.53
N GLY A 251 -19.80 12.70 -0.66
CA GLY A 251 -20.39 12.12 -1.87
C GLY A 251 -19.74 10.79 -2.27
N ALA A 252 -18.44 10.62 -2.07
CA ALA A 252 -17.75 9.35 -2.34
C ALA A 252 -18.18 8.21 -1.41
N ALA A 253 -18.58 8.51 -0.17
CA ALA A 253 -19.14 7.54 0.76
C ALA A 253 -20.53 7.03 0.35
N GLU A 254 -21.23 7.78 -0.50
CA GLU A 254 -22.55 7.43 -1.03
C GLU A 254 -22.50 7.08 -2.53
N ASP A 255 -21.30 6.87 -3.10
CA ASP A 255 -21.14 6.55 -4.52
C ASP A 255 -21.87 5.25 -4.87
N LYS A 256 -22.50 5.21 -6.04
CA LYS A 256 -23.21 4.04 -6.56
C LYS A 256 -22.30 2.80 -6.68
N SER A 257 -21.01 2.98 -6.97
CA SER A 257 -20.03 1.90 -7.06
C SER A 257 -19.43 1.61 -5.69
N TRP A 258 -19.60 0.37 -5.23
CA TRP A 258 -18.98 -0.10 -3.99
C TRP A 258 -17.44 0.00 -4.04
N ARG A 259 -16.83 -0.01 -5.23
CA ARG A 259 -15.36 0.13 -5.39
C ARG A 259 -14.88 1.51 -5.01
N VAL A 260 -15.67 2.55 -5.28
CA VAL A 260 -15.35 3.94 -4.86
C VAL A 260 -15.51 4.07 -3.35
N ARG A 261 -16.59 3.52 -2.79
CA ARG A 261 -16.81 3.50 -1.33
C ARG A 261 -15.74 2.69 -0.59
N TYR A 262 -15.32 1.57 -1.16
CA TYR A 262 -14.20 0.75 -0.69
C TYR A 262 -12.89 1.55 -0.70
N GLN A 263 -12.60 2.25 -1.81
CA GLN A 263 -11.40 3.08 -1.91
C GLN A 263 -11.36 4.16 -0.82
N LEU A 264 -12.51 4.78 -0.54
CA LEU A 264 -12.62 5.73 0.56
C LEU A 264 -12.41 5.04 1.92
N ALA A 265 -12.98 3.85 2.14
CA ALA A 265 -12.77 3.10 3.37
C ALA A 265 -11.29 2.72 3.57
N ASP A 266 -10.58 2.35 2.50
CA ASP A 266 -9.16 2.01 2.59
C ASP A 266 -8.29 3.23 2.94
N HIS A 267 -8.64 4.42 2.45
CA HIS A 267 -7.90 5.66 2.69
C HIS A 267 -8.47 6.60 3.76
N ILE A 268 -9.54 6.21 4.48
CA ILE A 268 -10.21 7.11 5.43
C ILE A 268 -9.26 7.63 6.52
N THR A 269 -8.29 6.83 6.94
CA THR A 269 -7.29 7.24 7.95
C THR A 269 -6.20 8.14 7.39
N ASP A 270 -5.94 8.07 6.10
CA ASP A 270 -4.95 8.93 5.43
C ASP A 270 -5.58 10.31 5.24
N LEU A 271 -6.85 10.35 4.84
CA LEU A 271 -7.67 11.56 4.86
C LEU A 271 -7.76 12.16 6.27
N GLN A 272 -8.00 11.33 7.29
CA GLN A 272 -8.05 11.78 8.69
C GLN A 272 -6.76 12.48 9.13
N ALA A 273 -5.60 11.96 8.72
CA ALA A 273 -4.32 12.57 8.99
C ALA A 273 -4.16 13.91 8.25
N ALA A 274 -4.61 13.98 6.99
CA ALA A 274 -4.54 15.18 6.17
C ALA A 274 -5.42 16.34 6.70
N VAL A 275 -6.66 16.06 7.14
CA VAL A 275 -7.62 17.11 7.57
C VAL A 275 -7.41 17.62 9.01
N LYS A 276 -6.41 17.09 9.74
CA LYS A 276 -6.12 17.35 11.17
C LYS A 276 -7.21 16.83 12.14
N PRO A 277 -6.85 16.50 13.41
CA PRO A 277 -7.75 15.81 14.34
C PRO A 277 -9.07 16.52 14.66
N GLN A 278 -9.07 17.85 14.72
CA GLN A 278 -10.26 18.62 15.08
C GLN A 278 -11.35 18.53 14.01
N LEU A 279 -10.97 18.68 12.73
CA LEU A 279 -11.92 18.61 11.62
C LEU A 279 -12.37 17.16 11.37
N ALA A 280 -11.46 16.20 11.56
CA ALA A 280 -11.79 14.79 11.48
C ALA A 280 -12.96 14.40 12.39
N GLY A 281 -12.95 14.89 13.64
CA GLY A 281 -14.03 14.66 14.59
C GLY A 281 -15.39 15.22 14.15
N GLN A 282 -15.38 16.37 13.46
CA GLN A 282 -16.60 17.07 13.06
C GLN A 282 -17.18 16.56 11.73
N HIS A 283 -16.31 16.11 10.81
CA HIS A 283 -16.70 15.90 9.42
C HIS A 283 -16.44 14.49 8.87
N LEU A 284 -15.64 13.67 9.56
CA LEU A 284 -15.32 12.31 9.10
C LEU A 284 -15.98 11.22 9.93
N VAL A 285 -16.48 11.53 11.13
CA VAL A 285 -17.11 10.53 12.01
C VAL A 285 -18.39 9.97 11.39
N ASP A 286 -19.19 10.80 10.73
CA ASP A 286 -20.41 10.37 10.04
C ASP A 286 -20.13 9.68 8.71
N VAL A 287 -19.14 10.16 7.96
CA VAL A 287 -18.60 9.45 6.78
C VAL A 287 -18.16 8.03 7.18
N TYR A 288 -17.40 7.89 8.26
CA TYR A 288 -16.93 6.59 8.72
C TYR A 288 -18.06 5.68 9.20
N GLN A 289 -19.12 6.24 9.80
CA GLN A 289 -20.33 5.48 10.12
C GLN A 289 -21.03 4.92 8.88
N ILE A 290 -21.13 5.70 7.80
CA ILE A 290 -21.71 5.25 6.53
C ILE A 290 -20.93 4.04 6.01
N LEU A 291 -19.59 4.11 6.03
CA LEU A 291 -18.73 3.03 5.54
C LEU A 291 -18.77 1.77 6.41
N LEU A 292 -18.83 1.91 7.74
CA LEU A 292 -18.98 0.77 8.64
C LEU A 292 -20.35 0.08 8.51
N LYS A 293 -21.36 0.81 8.04
CA LYS A 293 -22.72 0.31 7.78
C LYS A 293 -23.02 0.10 6.29
N ASP A 294 -21.98 0.04 5.46
CA ASP A 294 -22.15 -0.10 4.01
C ASP A 294 -22.94 -1.40 3.69
N PRO A 295 -23.82 -1.41 2.68
CA PRO A 295 -24.47 -2.66 2.26
C PRO A 295 -23.48 -3.73 1.78
N GLU A 296 -22.32 -3.35 1.24
CA GLU A 296 -21.32 -4.27 0.71
C GLU A 296 -20.34 -4.76 1.80
N GLY A 297 -20.12 -6.07 1.86
CA GLY A 297 -19.30 -6.69 2.90
C GLY A 297 -17.83 -6.25 2.84
N GLU A 298 -17.28 -6.15 1.64
CA GLU A 298 -15.89 -5.74 1.40
C GLU A 298 -15.62 -4.31 1.90
N VAL A 299 -16.60 -3.41 1.75
CA VAL A 299 -16.48 -2.02 2.24
C VAL A 299 -16.51 -2.01 3.77
N ARG A 300 -17.44 -2.75 4.39
CA ARG A 300 -17.49 -2.87 5.86
C ARG A 300 -16.21 -3.49 6.42
N ALA A 301 -15.64 -4.50 5.75
CA ALA A 301 -14.41 -5.15 6.18
C ALA A 301 -13.20 -4.20 6.09
N ALA A 302 -13.09 -3.45 4.99
CA ALA A 302 -12.07 -2.41 4.85
C ALA A 302 -12.20 -1.33 5.94
N ALA A 303 -13.42 -0.83 6.17
CA ALA A 303 -13.70 0.15 7.21
C ALA A 303 -13.38 -0.39 8.61
N ALA A 304 -13.77 -1.63 8.92
CA ALA A 304 -13.47 -2.30 10.18
C ALA A 304 -11.95 -2.35 10.43
N GLY A 305 -11.16 -2.74 9.42
CA GLY A 305 -9.70 -2.79 9.52
C GLY A 305 -9.04 -1.46 9.90
N LYS A 306 -9.71 -0.33 9.68
CA LYS A 306 -9.21 1.01 10.03
C LYS A 306 -9.61 1.49 11.43
N LEU A 307 -10.46 0.74 12.16
CA LEU A 307 -11.09 1.15 13.41
C LEU A 307 -10.10 1.66 14.47
N LYS A 308 -9.02 0.91 14.70
CA LYS A 308 -7.97 1.28 15.65
C LYS A 308 -7.37 2.65 15.33
N LYS A 309 -6.86 2.81 14.10
CA LYS A 309 -6.16 4.01 13.65
C LYS A 309 -7.11 5.20 13.60
N PHE A 310 -8.35 4.98 13.18
CA PHE A 310 -9.38 6.03 13.18
C PHE A 310 -9.67 6.52 14.61
N ALA A 311 -9.97 5.62 15.53
CA ALA A 311 -10.29 5.96 16.91
C ALA A 311 -9.13 6.62 17.66
N SER A 312 -7.89 6.13 17.47
CA SER A 312 -6.71 6.68 18.15
C SER A 312 -6.36 8.11 17.70
N SER A 313 -6.71 8.45 16.46
CA SER A 313 -6.37 9.74 15.84
C SER A 313 -7.42 10.83 16.09
N LEU A 314 -8.55 10.49 16.72
CA LEU A 314 -9.53 11.47 17.19
C LEU A 314 -8.95 12.33 18.31
N ALA A 315 -9.38 13.59 18.36
CA ALA A 315 -8.98 14.52 19.41
C ALA A 315 -9.39 13.97 20.80
N PRO A 316 -8.51 14.05 21.83
CA PRO A 316 -8.74 13.39 23.12
C PRO A 316 -10.05 13.77 23.83
N ASP A 317 -10.51 15.01 23.65
CA ASP A 317 -11.71 15.58 24.25
C ASP A 317 -13.02 14.97 23.73
N ILE A 318 -13.05 14.55 22.46
CA ILE A 318 -14.24 13.93 21.84
C ILE A 318 -14.11 12.41 21.71
N ARG A 319 -12.89 11.87 21.80
CA ARG A 319 -12.56 10.48 21.44
C ARG A 319 -13.44 9.47 22.14
N GLU A 320 -13.49 9.51 23.47
CA GLU A 320 -14.26 8.56 24.27
C GLU A 320 -15.76 8.64 23.93
N SER A 321 -16.31 9.85 23.84
CA SER A 321 -17.72 10.07 23.48
C SER A 321 -18.06 9.51 22.09
N VAL A 322 -17.19 9.72 21.09
CA VAL A 322 -17.39 9.18 19.73
C VAL A 322 -17.32 7.65 19.76
N ILE A 323 -16.31 7.05 20.40
CA ILE A 323 -16.20 5.59 20.47
C ILE A 323 -17.46 5.00 21.14
N MET A 324 -17.86 5.55 22.28
CA MET A 324 -18.95 5.00 23.10
C MET A 324 -20.33 5.19 22.48
N LYS A 325 -20.64 6.41 21.98
CA LYS A 325 -21.98 6.73 21.46
C LYS A 325 -22.17 6.36 20.00
N THR A 326 -21.09 6.30 19.23
CA THR A 326 -21.14 6.18 17.77
C THR A 326 -20.59 4.85 17.29
N LEU A 327 -19.34 4.53 17.62
CA LEU A 327 -18.67 3.35 17.05
C LEU A 327 -19.11 2.05 17.75
N LEU A 328 -19.25 2.05 19.07
CA LEU A 328 -19.56 0.87 19.87
C LEU A 328 -20.91 0.22 19.50
N PRO A 329 -22.02 0.97 19.28
CA PRO A 329 -23.25 0.37 18.76
C PRO A 329 -23.05 -0.38 17.43
N ILE A 330 -22.23 0.18 16.53
CA ILE A 330 -21.95 -0.44 15.21
C ILE A 330 -21.09 -1.68 15.38
N ILE A 331 -20.06 -1.63 16.23
CA ILE A 331 -19.22 -2.79 16.56
C ILE A 331 -20.08 -3.95 17.10
N ARG A 332 -21.08 -3.65 17.95
CA ARG A 332 -22.01 -4.66 18.46
C ARG A 332 -22.82 -5.33 17.34
N GLU A 333 -23.29 -4.55 16.37
CA GLU A 333 -24.00 -5.07 15.20
C GLU A 333 -23.07 -5.95 14.34
N MET A 334 -21.83 -5.50 14.08
CA MET A 334 -20.85 -6.21 13.26
C MET A 334 -20.36 -7.52 13.88
N VAL A 335 -20.32 -7.64 15.21
CA VAL A 335 -20.01 -8.91 15.90
C VAL A 335 -21.02 -10.00 15.53
N GLY A 336 -22.29 -9.63 15.31
CA GLY A 336 -23.37 -10.55 14.97
C GLY A 336 -23.57 -10.78 13.47
N GLU A 337 -22.73 -10.21 12.60
CA GLU A 337 -22.96 -10.30 11.16
C GLU A 337 -22.54 -11.64 10.53
N THR A 338 -23.08 -11.92 9.34
CA THR A 338 -22.80 -13.18 8.63
C THR A 338 -21.56 -13.13 7.73
N ASN A 339 -21.10 -11.94 7.32
CA ASN A 339 -19.94 -11.82 6.45
C ASN A 339 -18.65 -12.13 7.22
N LEU A 340 -17.97 -13.21 6.82
CA LEU A 340 -16.77 -13.71 7.48
C LEU A 340 -15.61 -12.72 7.41
N GLN A 341 -15.44 -12.00 6.30
CA GLN A 341 -14.34 -11.05 6.15
C GLN A 341 -14.47 -9.90 7.15
N VAL A 342 -15.70 -9.41 7.37
CA VAL A 342 -15.93 -8.33 8.32
C VAL A 342 -15.70 -8.80 9.76
N LYS A 343 -16.22 -9.98 10.13
CA LYS A 343 -15.96 -10.56 11.46
C LYS A 343 -14.47 -10.74 11.72
N THR A 344 -13.73 -11.29 10.75
CA THR A 344 -12.28 -11.49 10.86
C THR A 344 -11.53 -10.17 10.96
N ALA A 345 -11.90 -9.16 10.16
CA ALA A 345 -11.31 -7.83 10.22
C ALA A 345 -11.56 -7.15 11.57
N LEU A 346 -12.80 -7.20 12.08
CA LEU A 346 -13.16 -6.62 13.36
C LEU A 346 -12.44 -7.31 14.53
N ALA A 347 -12.37 -8.64 14.52
CA ALA A 347 -11.68 -9.42 15.54
C ALA A 347 -10.18 -9.06 15.65
N GLY A 348 -9.55 -8.70 14.52
CA GLY A 348 -8.15 -8.28 14.49
C GLY A 348 -7.88 -6.92 15.15
N VAL A 349 -8.89 -6.09 15.37
CA VAL A 349 -8.69 -4.67 15.76
C VAL A 349 -9.52 -4.20 16.95
N MET A 350 -10.64 -4.86 17.28
CA MET A 350 -11.59 -4.41 18.31
C MET A 350 -10.91 -4.16 19.66
N MET A 351 -10.03 -5.06 20.11
CA MET A 351 -9.36 -4.93 21.40
C MET A 351 -8.30 -3.83 21.45
N ALA A 352 -7.89 -3.31 20.30
CA ALA A 352 -7.01 -2.16 20.26
C ALA A 352 -7.70 -0.85 20.71
N LEU A 353 -9.03 -0.87 20.90
CA LEU A 353 -9.78 0.23 21.50
C LEU A 353 -9.68 0.25 23.04
N ALA A 354 -9.26 -0.85 23.68
CA ALA A 354 -9.26 -0.96 25.13
C ALA A 354 -8.38 0.11 25.83
N PRO A 355 -7.16 0.42 25.35
CA PRO A 355 -6.36 1.51 25.91
C PRO A 355 -7.01 2.90 25.76
N LEU A 356 -7.92 3.08 24.79
CA LEU A 356 -8.58 4.37 24.53
C LEU A 356 -9.81 4.59 25.42
N LEU A 357 -10.45 3.50 25.87
CA LEU A 357 -11.65 3.54 26.71
C LEU A 357 -11.35 3.39 28.20
N GLY A 358 -10.15 2.94 28.55
CA GLY A 358 -9.78 2.65 29.93
C GLY A 358 -10.40 1.35 30.44
N LYS A 359 -10.07 1.01 31.70
CA LYS A 359 -10.37 -0.30 32.29
C LYS A 359 -11.87 -0.57 32.42
N GLU A 360 -12.63 0.37 32.98
CA GLU A 360 -14.05 0.18 33.29
C GLU A 360 -14.88 -0.07 32.03
N ASN A 361 -14.82 0.87 31.07
CA ASN A 361 -15.52 0.76 29.79
C ASN A 361 -15.10 -0.48 28.98
N THR A 362 -13.81 -0.87 29.02
CA THR A 362 -13.34 -2.10 28.36
C THR A 362 -14.04 -3.33 28.92
N LEU A 363 -14.09 -3.45 30.25
CA LEU A 363 -14.72 -4.58 30.92
C LEU A 363 -16.23 -4.61 30.73
N GLU A 364 -16.88 -3.45 30.77
CA GLU A 364 -18.33 -3.36 30.63
C GLU A 364 -18.80 -3.60 29.19
N HIS A 365 -18.04 -3.14 28.20
CA HIS A 365 -18.54 -3.08 26.82
C HIS A 365 -17.76 -3.89 25.79
N LEU A 366 -16.43 -3.97 25.89
CA LEU A 366 -15.62 -4.70 24.90
C LEU A 366 -15.46 -6.17 25.27
N LEU A 367 -15.29 -6.48 26.55
CA LEU A 367 -15.12 -7.86 27.03
C LEU A 367 -16.31 -8.78 26.64
N PRO A 368 -17.58 -8.38 26.78
CA PRO A 368 -18.69 -9.22 26.32
C PRO A 368 -18.62 -9.54 24.82
N LEU A 369 -18.23 -8.56 23.99
CA LEU A 369 -18.11 -8.74 22.54
C LEU A 369 -16.94 -9.64 22.17
N LEU A 370 -15.82 -9.52 22.89
CA LEU A 370 -14.70 -10.41 22.77
C LEU A 370 -15.08 -11.86 23.08
N LEU A 371 -15.83 -12.10 24.17
CA LEU A 371 -16.24 -13.45 24.54
C LEU A 371 -17.18 -14.08 23.51
N ILE A 372 -18.02 -13.28 22.84
CA ILE A 372 -18.85 -13.74 21.72
C ILE A 372 -17.95 -14.17 20.55
N GLN A 373 -17.01 -13.31 20.12
CA GLN A 373 -16.12 -13.62 18.99
C GLN A 373 -15.14 -14.77 19.28
N LEU A 374 -14.74 -14.94 20.55
CA LEU A 374 -13.90 -16.05 20.99
C LEU A 374 -14.61 -17.41 20.82
N LYS A 375 -15.94 -17.42 20.77
CA LYS A 375 -16.80 -18.58 20.52
C LYS A 375 -17.38 -18.61 19.10
N ASP A 376 -16.86 -17.80 18.19
CA ASP A 376 -17.34 -17.76 16.80
C ASP A 376 -17.08 -19.09 16.10
N GLU A 377 -17.94 -19.49 15.17
CA GLU A 377 -17.77 -20.72 14.39
C GLU A 377 -16.55 -20.66 13.47
N ASN A 378 -16.15 -19.46 13.01
CA ASN A 378 -15.00 -19.28 12.13
C ASN A 378 -13.66 -19.30 12.92
N PRO A 379 -12.76 -20.25 12.62
CA PRO A 379 -11.45 -20.34 13.28
C PRO A 379 -10.59 -19.08 13.14
N ASP A 380 -10.67 -18.37 12.01
CA ASP A 380 -9.86 -17.18 11.77
C ASP A 380 -10.28 -16.02 12.69
N VAL A 381 -11.57 -15.91 13.01
CA VAL A 381 -12.11 -14.96 14.00
C VAL A 381 -11.53 -15.28 15.38
N ARG A 382 -11.59 -16.55 15.79
CA ARG A 382 -11.06 -17.02 17.08
C ARG A 382 -9.55 -16.77 17.18
N LEU A 383 -8.79 -17.09 16.13
CA LEU A 383 -7.35 -16.86 16.03
C LEU A 383 -7.00 -15.38 16.19
N ASN A 384 -7.68 -14.50 15.46
CA ASN A 384 -7.43 -13.06 15.54
C ASN A 384 -7.70 -12.49 16.94
N ILE A 385 -8.70 -13.01 17.65
CA ILE A 385 -8.93 -12.61 19.05
C ILE A 385 -7.82 -13.12 19.95
N ILE A 386 -7.39 -14.38 19.81
CA ILE A 386 -6.30 -14.97 20.60
C ILE A 386 -5.04 -14.12 20.51
N SER A 387 -4.65 -13.70 19.30
CA SER A 387 -3.48 -12.85 19.07
C SER A 387 -3.57 -11.47 19.76
N ASN A 388 -4.77 -11.02 20.11
CA ASN A 388 -5.01 -9.73 20.77
C ASN A 388 -5.36 -9.85 22.27
N LEU A 389 -5.37 -11.06 22.84
CA LEU A 389 -5.72 -11.26 24.26
C LEU A 389 -4.72 -10.60 25.21
N GLU A 390 -3.46 -10.44 24.80
CA GLU A 390 -2.43 -9.77 25.61
C GLU A 390 -2.86 -8.35 26.01
N CYS A 391 -3.48 -7.59 25.10
CA CYS A 391 -3.94 -6.22 25.37
C CYS A 391 -4.99 -6.19 26.50
N VAL A 392 -5.88 -7.20 26.54
CA VAL A 392 -6.93 -7.30 27.55
C VAL A 392 -6.35 -7.77 28.88
N ASN A 393 -5.40 -8.69 28.82
CA ASN A 393 -4.71 -9.23 29.97
C ASN A 393 -3.95 -8.18 30.77
N GLN A 394 -3.36 -7.17 30.11
CA GLN A 394 -2.72 -6.03 30.78
C GLN A 394 -3.72 -5.14 31.55
N ILE A 395 -4.99 -5.12 31.13
CA ILE A 395 -6.05 -4.28 31.70
C ILE A 395 -6.81 -5.03 32.81
N MET A 396 -6.91 -6.35 32.71
CA MET A 396 -7.62 -7.23 33.64
C MET A 396 -6.80 -7.56 34.89
N GLY A 397 -7.50 -7.67 36.02
CA GLY A 397 -6.94 -8.31 37.22
C GLY A 397 -7.05 -9.84 37.13
N ILE A 398 -6.17 -10.54 37.86
CA ILE A 398 -6.10 -12.02 37.91
C ILE A 398 -7.47 -12.67 38.17
N THR A 399 -8.27 -12.10 39.07
CA THR A 399 -9.60 -12.62 39.43
C THR A 399 -10.58 -12.59 38.25
N GLN A 400 -10.62 -11.48 37.51
CA GLN A 400 -11.54 -11.31 36.37
C GLN A 400 -11.10 -12.16 35.17
N LEU A 401 -9.79 -12.27 34.95
CA LEU A 401 -9.19 -13.15 33.95
C LEU A 401 -9.61 -14.62 34.21
N SER A 402 -9.48 -15.07 35.46
CA SER A 402 -9.82 -16.44 35.87
C SER A 402 -11.32 -16.75 35.76
N GLN A 403 -12.19 -15.76 36.03
CA GLN A 403 -13.64 -15.97 36.00
C GLN A 403 -14.24 -15.87 34.58
N SER A 404 -13.74 -14.97 33.73
CA SER A 404 -14.39 -14.65 32.45
C SER A 404 -13.69 -15.26 31.24
N LEU A 405 -12.34 -15.19 31.20
CA LEU A 405 -11.58 -15.58 30.01
C LEU A 405 -11.10 -17.03 30.07
N LEU A 406 -10.72 -17.51 31.25
CA LEU A 406 -10.21 -18.87 31.43
C LEU A 406 -11.17 -19.96 30.94
N PRO A 407 -12.49 -19.90 31.20
CA PRO A 407 -13.43 -20.92 30.66
C PRO A 407 -13.39 -21.00 29.13
N ALA A 408 -13.32 -19.85 28.45
CA ALA A 408 -13.26 -19.81 26.99
C ALA A 408 -11.91 -20.29 26.44
N ILE A 409 -10.80 -19.98 27.11
CA ILE A 409 -9.46 -20.50 26.74
C ILE A 409 -9.42 -22.04 26.83
N VAL A 410 -10.00 -22.61 27.90
CA VAL A 410 -10.06 -24.07 28.08
C VAL A 410 -10.88 -24.73 26.98
N GLU A 411 -11.97 -24.09 26.55
CA GLU A 411 -12.78 -24.54 25.41
C GLU A 411 -11.97 -24.52 24.10
N LEU A 412 -11.24 -23.44 23.83
CA LEU A 412 -10.39 -23.28 22.63
C LEU A 412 -9.19 -24.22 22.60
N ALA A 413 -8.66 -24.59 23.76
CA ALA A 413 -7.58 -25.55 23.85
C ALA A 413 -7.97 -26.96 23.34
N SER A 414 -9.28 -27.24 23.29
CA SER A 414 -9.86 -28.48 22.74
C SER A 414 -10.53 -28.27 21.39
N ASP A 415 -10.23 -27.17 20.68
CA ASP A 415 -10.87 -26.83 19.41
C ASP A 415 -10.60 -27.89 18.33
N THR A 416 -11.60 -28.17 17.50
CA THR A 416 -11.48 -29.10 16.35
C THR A 416 -10.35 -28.72 15.39
N LYS A 417 -10.04 -27.42 15.24
CA LYS A 417 -9.01 -26.92 14.34
C LYS A 417 -7.68 -26.80 15.08
N TRP A 418 -6.71 -27.58 14.62
CA TRP A 418 -5.38 -27.66 15.23
C TRP A 418 -4.64 -26.31 15.29
N ARG A 419 -4.88 -25.40 14.33
CA ARG A 419 -4.29 -24.05 14.34
C ARG A 419 -4.76 -23.22 15.54
N VAL A 420 -6.02 -23.35 15.94
CA VAL A 420 -6.57 -22.68 17.13
C VAL A 420 -5.91 -23.25 18.39
N ARG A 421 -5.81 -24.59 18.48
CA ARG A 421 -5.10 -25.26 19.59
C ARG A 421 -3.65 -24.80 19.68
N LEU A 422 -2.95 -24.72 18.54
CA LEU A 422 -1.58 -24.23 18.45
C LEU A 422 -1.45 -22.79 18.97
N ALA A 423 -2.33 -21.88 18.56
CA ALA A 423 -2.31 -20.50 19.04
C ALA A 423 -2.50 -20.40 20.57
N ILE A 424 -3.37 -21.24 21.15
CA ILE A 424 -3.54 -21.31 22.61
C ILE A 424 -2.28 -21.86 23.30
N ILE A 425 -1.60 -22.84 22.71
CA ILE A 425 -0.33 -23.37 23.23
C ILE A 425 0.73 -22.27 23.28
N GLU A 426 0.86 -21.48 22.22
CA GLU A 426 1.82 -20.38 22.16
C GLU A 426 1.51 -19.26 23.16
N TYR A 427 0.22 -19.05 23.46
CA TYR A 427 -0.24 -18.06 24.43
C TYR A 427 -0.12 -18.51 25.89
N MET A 428 0.01 -19.83 26.14
CA MET A 428 -0.04 -20.43 27.47
C MET A 428 1.03 -19.92 28.46
N PRO A 429 2.30 -19.65 28.08
CA PRO A 429 3.30 -19.11 29.02
C PRO A 429 2.90 -17.75 29.58
N LEU A 430 2.36 -16.87 28.72
CA LEU A 430 1.90 -15.55 29.14
C LEU A 430 0.75 -15.67 30.15
N LEU A 431 -0.23 -16.54 29.88
CA LEU A 431 -1.32 -16.83 30.83
C LEU A 431 -0.80 -17.38 32.16
N ALA A 432 0.15 -18.31 32.11
CA ALA A 432 0.75 -18.91 33.28
C ALA A 432 1.44 -17.87 34.17
N SER A 433 2.10 -16.87 33.56
CA SER A 433 2.77 -15.78 34.28
C SER A 433 1.82 -14.90 35.08
N GLN A 434 0.61 -14.71 34.57
CA GLN A 434 -0.36 -13.80 35.17
C GLN A 434 -1.29 -14.50 36.16
N LEU A 435 -1.72 -15.74 35.88
CA LEU A 435 -2.55 -16.52 36.79
C LEU A 435 -1.79 -16.99 38.03
N GLY A 436 -0.46 -17.09 37.93
CA GLY A 436 0.40 -17.61 38.97
C GLY A 436 0.34 -19.14 39.09
N LEU A 437 1.33 -19.68 39.81
CA LEU A 437 1.61 -21.11 39.88
C LEU A 437 0.45 -21.95 40.42
N GLN A 438 -0.23 -21.47 41.47
CA GLN A 438 -1.34 -22.20 42.10
C GLN A 438 -2.52 -22.39 41.14
N CYS A 439 -3.00 -21.30 40.53
CA CYS A 439 -4.13 -21.37 39.60
C CYS A 439 -3.79 -22.18 38.34
N PHE A 440 -2.54 -22.06 37.84
CA PHE A 440 -2.06 -22.86 36.71
C PHE A 440 -2.11 -24.37 37.03
N ASN A 441 -1.60 -24.77 38.20
CA ASN A 441 -1.58 -26.18 38.59
C ASN A 441 -2.98 -26.78 38.74
N GLU A 442 -3.92 -26.02 39.29
CA GLU A 442 -5.29 -26.48 39.50
C GLU A 442 -6.09 -26.63 38.20
N ARG A 443 -5.86 -25.76 37.21
CA ARG A 443 -6.78 -25.61 36.06
C ARG A 443 -6.17 -25.89 34.69
N LEU A 444 -4.86 -25.75 34.51
CA LEU A 444 -4.21 -25.73 33.19
C LEU A 444 -3.16 -26.83 32.98
N THR A 445 -2.61 -27.42 34.05
CA THR A 445 -1.60 -28.48 33.92
C THR A 445 -2.09 -29.69 33.15
N ASN A 446 -3.30 -30.19 33.43
CA ASN A 446 -3.85 -31.35 32.74
C ASN A 446 -4.06 -31.07 31.24
N LEU A 447 -4.43 -29.83 30.89
CA LEU A 447 -4.61 -29.39 29.51
C LEU A 447 -3.28 -29.41 28.74
N CYS A 448 -2.22 -28.88 29.37
CA CYS A 448 -0.88 -28.87 28.78
C CYS A 448 -0.32 -30.26 28.52
N LEU A 449 -0.57 -31.20 29.44
CA LEU A 449 -0.17 -32.60 29.27
C LEU A 449 -1.02 -33.30 28.20
N GLY A 450 -2.30 -32.96 28.07
CA GLY A 450 -3.18 -33.49 27.03
C GLY A 450 -2.69 -33.18 25.61
N TRP A 451 -2.06 -32.03 25.38
CA TRP A 451 -1.53 -31.69 24.06
C TRP A 451 -0.32 -32.52 23.62
N LEU A 452 0.38 -33.18 24.54
CA LEU A 452 1.49 -34.09 24.20
C LEU A 452 1.01 -35.32 23.44
N VAL A 453 -0.27 -35.68 23.59
CA VAL A 453 -0.90 -36.83 22.92
C VAL A 453 -1.88 -36.39 21.83
N ASP A 454 -1.85 -35.12 21.40
CA ASP A 454 -2.68 -34.62 20.31
C ASP A 454 -2.41 -35.39 19.00
N ASP A 455 -3.43 -35.60 18.16
CA ASP A 455 -3.29 -36.31 16.89
C ASP A 455 -2.33 -35.62 15.90
N VAL A 456 -2.20 -34.29 15.99
CA VAL A 456 -1.40 -33.48 15.06
C VAL A 456 0.02 -33.28 15.59
N TYR A 457 1.02 -33.68 14.80
CA TYR A 457 2.45 -33.56 15.15
C TYR A 457 2.85 -32.14 15.57
N ALA A 458 2.44 -31.12 14.80
CA ALA A 458 2.78 -29.72 15.09
C ALA A 458 2.26 -29.26 16.46
N VAL A 459 1.10 -29.76 16.90
CA VAL A 459 0.54 -29.46 18.23
C VAL A 459 1.38 -30.13 19.31
N ARG A 460 1.78 -31.39 19.12
CA ARG A 460 2.66 -32.11 20.07
C ARG A 460 4.03 -31.43 20.20
N GLU A 461 4.64 -31.02 19.08
CA GLU A 461 5.92 -30.31 19.07
C GLU A 461 5.84 -28.95 19.79
N ALA A 462 4.78 -28.18 19.52
CA ALA A 462 4.52 -26.93 20.22
C ALA A 462 4.28 -27.14 21.71
N ALA A 463 3.58 -28.20 22.11
CA ALA A 463 3.34 -28.54 23.51
C ALA A 463 4.64 -28.85 24.26
N VAL A 464 5.57 -29.61 23.65
CA VAL A 464 6.90 -29.86 24.21
C VAL A 464 7.68 -28.54 24.40
N THR A 465 7.67 -27.69 23.37
CA THR A 465 8.31 -26.36 23.44
C THR A 465 7.68 -25.48 24.52
N ASN A 466 6.36 -25.54 24.68
CA ASN A 466 5.61 -24.81 25.69
C ASN A 466 5.97 -25.28 27.12
N LEU A 467 6.07 -26.59 27.37
CA LEU A 467 6.49 -27.12 28.67
C LEU A 467 7.89 -26.65 29.06
N ARG A 468 8.81 -26.56 28.09
CA ARG A 468 10.14 -25.99 28.33
C ARG A 468 10.04 -24.52 28.77
N LYS A 469 9.26 -23.70 28.06
CA LYS A 469 9.03 -22.28 28.43
C LYS A 469 8.42 -22.15 29.83
N LEU A 470 7.46 -23.01 30.18
CA LEU A 470 6.85 -23.04 31.50
C LEU A 470 7.84 -23.46 32.60
N MET A 471 8.74 -24.41 32.31
CA MET A 471 9.82 -24.80 33.21
C MET A 471 10.80 -23.64 33.43
N ASP A 472 11.17 -22.92 32.37
CA ASP A 472 12.03 -21.73 32.48
C ASP A 472 11.40 -20.65 33.39
N GLN A 473 10.06 -20.60 33.42
CA GLN A 473 9.31 -19.61 34.19
C GLN A 473 9.00 -20.02 35.64
N PHE A 474 8.63 -21.29 35.88
CA PHE A 474 8.25 -21.80 37.20
C PHE A 474 9.37 -22.54 37.93
N GLY A 475 10.48 -22.81 37.25
CA GLY A 475 11.65 -23.48 37.79
C GLY A 475 11.64 -25.00 37.61
N VAL A 476 12.83 -25.58 37.76
CA VAL A 476 13.08 -27.02 37.60
C VAL A 476 12.33 -27.85 38.65
N ASP A 477 12.26 -27.37 39.89
CA ASP A 477 11.57 -28.07 40.99
C ASP A 477 10.07 -28.26 40.72
N TRP A 478 9.44 -27.28 40.07
CA TRP A 478 8.06 -27.40 39.62
C TRP A 478 7.94 -28.48 38.53
N ALA A 479 8.82 -28.49 37.53
CA ALA A 479 8.80 -29.48 36.47
C ALA A 479 9.01 -30.91 37.01
N SER A 480 9.95 -31.09 37.94
CA SER A 480 10.22 -32.38 38.60
C SER A 480 9.04 -32.88 39.43
N SER A 481 8.25 -31.99 40.03
CA SER A 481 7.13 -32.38 40.90
C SER A 481 5.79 -32.54 40.16
N GLN A 482 5.51 -31.71 39.16
CA GLN A 482 4.20 -31.64 38.50
C GLN A 482 4.17 -32.25 37.09
N ILE A 483 5.29 -32.18 36.36
CA ILE A 483 5.33 -32.53 34.92
C ILE A 483 6.00 -33.89 34.71
N ILE A 484 7.24 -34.08 35.17
CA ILE A 484 8.01 -35.31 34.94
C ILE A 484 7.25 -36.59 35.35
N PRO A 485 6.61 -36.68 36.54
CA PRO A 485 5.91 -37.89 36.97
C PRO A 485 4.71 -38.30 36.10
N ARG A 486 4.26 -37.41 35.21
CA ARG A 486 3.09 -37.61 34.35
C ARG A 486 3.45 -37.79 32.87
N VAL A 487 4.73 -37.60 32.53
CA VAL A 487 5.27 -37.80 31.17
C VAL A 487 6.09 -39.09 31.09
N SER A 488 6.66 -39.54 32.21
CA SER A 488 7.22 -40.88 32.42
C SER A 488 6.13 -41.93 32.46
#